data_AF-A0A0J8DBH8-F1
#
_entry.id   AF-A0A0J8DBH8-F1
#
_cell.length_a   1.000
_cell.length_b   1.000
_cell.length_c   1.000
_cell.angle_alpha   90.00
_cell.angle_beta   90.00
_cell.angle_gamma   90.00
#
_symmetry.space_group_name_H-M   'P 1'
#
loop_
_entity.id
_entity.type
_entity.pdbx_description
1 polymer ?
#
loop_
_entity_poly.entity_id
_entity_poly.type
_entity_poly.pdbx_seq_one_letter_code
_entity_poly.pdbx_strand_id
1 'polypeptide(L)'
;MELINNVFIKKFFRVVLIFTLFVVVIMGLSACTKNQDKEVQTSSKKEPYTIVKKDDISLDKIKRYVYTVVINSEAKKSELEKIANEIIEKAKSEGAFNGIQILMYDGEYAALGDEPPSLGKYTYAPEGDFAKAMDINAGDYSNMKSLNELKEANWKLRPSEDTQKIISMYNELFKKESEKNSEGIINEEDIRNKTAELMGISVQDVDDALVKLDEWIWHE
;
A
#
# COMPACT_ATOMS: atom_id res chain seq x y z
N MET A 1 -67.23 19.67 -34.61
CA MET A 1 -66.66 19.45 -33.26
C MET A 1 -66.56 17.93 -33.02
N GLU A 2 -65.79 17.21 -33.84
CA GLU A 2 -65.66 15.72 -33.74
C GLU A 2 -64.25 15.17 -34.05
N LEU A 3 -63.29 16.01 -34.45
CA LEU A 3 -61.95 15.56 -34.87
C LEU A 3 -60.88 15.62 -33.76
N ILE A 4 -61.19 16.16 -32.57
CA ILE A 4 -60.21 16.32 -31.47
C ILE A 4 -60.20 15.12 -30.51
N ASN A 5 -61.30 14.34 -30.43
CA ASN A 5 -61.41 13.23 -29.49
C ASN A 5 -60.55 12.00 -29.85
N ASN A 6 -60.24 11.79 -31.13
CA ASN A 6 -59.58 10.54 -31.56
C ASN A 6 -58.05 10.54 -31.36
N VAL A 7 -57.43 11.71 -31.23
CA VAL A 7 -55.97 11.84 -31.01
C VAL A 7 -55.64 11.74 -29.52
N PHE A 8 -56.51 12.27 -28.65
CA PHE A 8 -56.28 12.26 -27.21
C PHE A 8 -56.47 10.86 -26.62
N ILE A 9 -57.49 10.11 -27.07
CA ILE A 9 -57.75 8.74 -26.62
C ILE A 9 -56.62 7.77 -27.04
N LYS A 10 -56.06 7.92 -28.26
CA LYS A 10 -54.93 7.10 -28.72
C LYS A 10 -53.63 7.37 -27.97
N LYS A 11 -53.38 8.62 -27.53
CA LYS A 11 -52.20 8.96 -26.71
C LYS A 11 -52.39 8.52 -25.25
N PHE A 12 -53.60 8.61 -24.70
CA PHE A 12 -53.89 8.16 -23.33
C PHE A 12 -53.78 6.63 -23.21
N PHE A 13 -54.28 5.86 -24.19
CA PHE A 13 -54.14 4.40 -24.20
C PHE A 13 -52.69 3.92 -24.36
N ARG A 14 -51.83 4.65 -25.09
CA ARG A 14 -50.39 4.31 -25.21
C ARG A 14 -49.61 4.49 -23.90
N VAL A 15 -49.99 5.47 -23.07
CA VAL A 15 -49.34 5.70 -21.78
C VAL A 15 -49.79 4.67 -20.74
N VAL A 16 -51.08 4.32 -20.70
CA VAL A 16 -51.61 3.31 -19.78
C VAL A 16 -51.07 1.91 -20.09
N LEU A 17 -50.86 1.57 -21.37
CA LEU A 17 -50.34 0.26 -21.79
C LEU A 17 -48.83 0.07 -21.54
N ILE A 18 -48.05 1.17 -21.47
CA ILE A 18 -46.63 1.14 -21.07
C ILE A 18 -46.51 1.01 -19.55
N PHE A 19 -47.39 1.65 -18.78
CA PHE A 19 -47.37 1.57 -17.31
C PHE A 19 -47.80 0.20 -16.76
N THR A 20 -48.78 -0.46 -17.40
CA THR A 20 -49.17 -1.83 -16.99
C THR A 20 -48.11 -2.88 -17.34
N LEU A 21 -47.33 -2.69 -18.42
CA LEU A 21 -46.21 -3.58 -18.73
C LEU A 21 -45.03 -3.42 -17.74
N PHE A 22 -44.83 -2.22 -17.20
CA PHE A 22 -43.79 -1.96 -16.20
C PHE A 22 -44.12 -2.54 -14.81
N VAL A 23 -45.40 -2.64 -14.45
CA VAL A 23 -45.84 -3.22 -13.17
C VAL A 23 -45.80 -4.76 -13.19
N VAL A 24 -45.98 -5.41 -14.34
CA VAL A 24 -45.92 -6.89 -14.45
C VAL A 24 -44.48 -7.43 -14.43
N VAL A 25 -43.48 -6.64 -14.83
CA VAL A 25 -42.05 -7.04 -14.73
C VAL A 25 -41.54 -7.01 -13.28
N ILE A 26 -42.15 -6.20 -12.40
CA ILE A 26 -41.73 -6.08 -10.99
C ILE A 26 -42.22 -7.27 -10.13
N MET A 27 -43.25 -8.00 -10.55
CA MET A 27 -43.78 -9.15 -9.80
C MET A 27 -43.15 -10.50 -10.20
N GLY A 28 -42.15 -10.51 -11.09
CA GLY A 28 -41.53 -11.72 -11.66
C GLY A 28 -40.24 -12.24 -11.00
N LEU A 29 -39.75 -11.63 -9.91
CA LEU A 29 -38.50 -12.08 -9.24
C LEU A 29 -38.67 -12.47 -7.77
N SER A 30 -39.91 -12.64 -7.28
CA SER A 30 -40.19 -13.11 -5.93
C SER A 30 -40.76 -14.54 -5.94
N ALA A 31 -39.95 -15.52 -6.36
CA ALA A 31 -40.17 -16.93 -6.02
C ALA A 31 -38.87 -17.75 -6.17
N CYS A 32 -38.50 -18.43 -5.09
CA CYS A 32 -37.37 -19.35 -4.91
C CYS A 32 -35.99 -18.67 -4.82
N THR A 33 -35.41 -18.52 -3.63
CA THR A 33 -34.78 -19.68 -2.98
C THR A 33 -34.80 -19.55 -1.45
N LYS A 34 -35.26 -20.63 -0.81
CA LYS A 34 -35.29 -20.87 0.63
C LYS A 34 -33.91 -21.39 1.08
N ASN A 35 -33.40 -20.82 2.17
CA ASN A 35 -32.40 -21.36 3.10
C ASN A 35 -31.09 -21.95 2.54
N GLN A 36 -30.01 -21.18 2.69
CA GLN A 36 -28.92 -21.54 3.60
C GLN A 36 -28.20 -20.25 4.02
N ASP A 37 -28.50 -19.76 5.22
CA ASP A 37 -27.60 -18.87 5.95
C ASP A 37 -26.34 -19.66 6.28
N LYS A 38 -25.46 -19.80 5.28
CA LYS A 38 -24.04 -19.83 5.58
C LYS A 38 -23.67 -18.38 5.76
N GLU A 39 -23.50 -18.00 7.01
CA GLU A 39 -22.66 -16.88 7.39
C GLU A 39 -21.31 -17.11 6.70
N VAL A 40 -21.17 -16.59 5.48
CA VAL A 40 -19.88 -16.36 4.86
C VAL A 40 -19.29 -15.28 5.73
N GLN A 41 -18.59 -15.72 6.79
CA GLN A 41 -17.49 -14.96 7.34
C GLN A 41 -16.59 -14.69 6.15
N THR A 42 -16.85 -13.54 5.53
CA THR A 42 -15.93 -12.92 4.60
C THR A 42 -14.85 -12.44 5.55
N SER A 43 -13.96 -13.36 5.95
CA SER A 43 -12.71 -12.95 6.57
C SER A 43 -12.13 -11.99 5.55
N SER A 44 -12.13 -10.70 5.89
CA SER A 44 -11.50 -9.71 5.04
C SER A 44 -10.04 -10.12 5.01
N LYS A 45 -9.64 -10.88 3.99
CA LYS A 45 -8.28 -11.33 3.82
C LYS A 45 -7.48 -10.05 3.68
N LYS A 46 -6.77 -9.66 4.75
CA LYS A 46 -5.89 -8.50 4.74
C LYS A 46 -4.95 -8.70 3.54
N GLU A 47 -4.89 -7.71 2.66
CA GLU A 47 -4.01 -7.75 1.50
C GLU A 47 -2.58 -8.11 1.95
N PRO A 48 -1.83 -8.92 1.19
CA PRO A 48 -0.50 -9.38 1.61
C PRO A 48 0.50 -8.22 1.75
N TYR A 49 0.25 -7.10 1.09
CA TYR A 49 1.04 -5.88 1.21
C TYR A 49 0.19 -4.62 1.05
N THR A 50 0.76 -3.48 1.46
CA THR A 50 0.20 -2.15 1.28
C THR A 50 1.28 -1.23 0.70
N ILE A 51 0.96 -0.46 -0.34
CA ILE A 51 1.81 0.66 -0.78
C ILE A 51 1.47 1.84 0.12
N VAL A 52 2.36 2.16 1.06
CA VAL A 52 2.14 3.26 2.02
C VAL A 52 2.54 4.62 1.44
N LYS A 53 3.49 4.63 0.50
CA LYS A 53 3.97 5.86 -0.14
C LYS A 53 4.43 5.59 -1.57
N LYS A 54 4.19 6.56 -2.45
CA LYS A 54 4.78 6.65 -3.78
C LYS A 54 5.39 8.04 -3.91
N ASP A 55 6.72 8.11 -3.82
CA ASP A 55 7.45 9.34 -4.05
C ASP A 55 7.74 9.51 -5.54
N ASP A 56 7.36 10.67 -6.07
CA ASP A 56 7.74 11.12 -7.40
C ASP A 56 9.03 11.95 -7.28
N ILE A 57 10.15 11.35 -7.69
CA ILE A 57 11.48 11.99 -7.69
C ILE A 57 11.96 12.24 -9.13
N SER A 58 10.99 12.45 -10.01
CA SER A 58 11.20 12.79 -11.42
C SER A 58 11.89 14.14 -11.57
N LEU A 59 12.70 14.27 -12.62
CA LEU A 59 13.40 15.51 -12.98
C LEU A 59 13.15 15.79 -14.46
N ASP A 60 12.53 16.92 -14.77
CA ASP A 60 12.16 17.31 -16.14
C ASP A 60 11.43 16.16 -16.88
N LYS A 61 12.07 15.55 -17.88
CA LYS A 61 11.51 14.46 -18.69
C LYS A 61 11.78 13.07 -18.13
N ILE A 62 12.57 12.95 -17.06
CA ILE A 62 12.98 11.70 -16.45
C ILE A 62 11.97 11.33 -15.37
N LYS A 63 11.20 10.27 -15.59
CA LYS A 63 10.16 9.78 -14.68
C LYS A 63 10.69 8.69 -13.75
N ARG A 64 10.81 8.99 -12.46
CA ARG A 64 11.32 8.05 -11.45
C ARG A 64 10.40 7.99 -10.25
N TYR A 65 10.12 6.78 -9.79
CA TYR A 65 9.26 6.55 -8.66
C TYR A 65 9.93 5.69 -7.60
N VAL A 66 9.76 6.05 -6.33
CA VAL A 66 10.12 5.22 -5.19
C VAL A 66 8.84 4.80 -4.49
N TYR A 67 8.63 3.49 -4.36
CA TYR A 67 7.49 2.91 -3.67
C TYR A 67 7.93 2.43 -2.30
N THR A 68 7.30 2.93 -1.24
CA THR A 68 7.42 2.36 0.11
C THR A 68 6.30 1.34 0.29
N VAL A 69 6.68 0.10 0.54
CA VAL A 69 5.76 -1.04 0.60
C VAL A 69 5.89 -1.72 1.95
N VAL A 70 4.76 -1.91 2.61
CA VAL A 70 4.65 -2.64 3.86
C VAL A 70 4.09 -4.03 3.58
N ILE A 71 4.80 -5.05 4.05
CA ILE A 71 4.39 -6.45 3.99
C ILE A 71 3.62 -6.78 5.26
N ASN A 72 2.41 -7.32 5.12
CA ASN A 72 1.46 -7.49 6.21
C ASN A 72 1.57 -8.83 6.95
N SER A 73 2.34 -9.78 6.41
CA SER A 73 2.54 -11.11 6.97
C SER A 73 3.93 -11.65 6.63
N GLU A 74 4.33 -12.74 7.31
CA GLU A 74 5.53 -13.49 6.93
C GLU A 74 5.54 -13.81 5.44
N ALA A 75 6.68 -13.55 4.80
CA ALA A 75 6.89 -13.72 3.38
C ALA A 75 8.32 -14.20 3.10
N LYS A 76 8.44 -15.13 2.16
CA LYS A 76 9.73 -15.58 1.64
C LYS A 76 10.24 -14.58 0.61
N LYS A 77 11.55 -14.57 0.34
CA LYS A 77 12.14 -13.72 -0.70
C LYS A 77 11.44 -13.85 -2.05
N SER A 78 11.10 -15.08 -2.45
CA SER A 78 10.38 -15.33 -3.72
C SER A 78 8.95 -14.75 -3.77
N GLU A 79 8.31 -14.52 -2.63
CA GLU A 79 7.00 -13.86 -2.56
C GLU A 79 7.17 -12.34 -2.62
N LEU A 80 8.20 -11.80 -1.96
CA LEU A 80 8.59 -10.39 -2.09
C LEU A 80 8.93 -10.02 -3.54
N GLU A 81 9.66 -10.88 -4.26
CA GLU A 81 9.94 -10.70 -5.69
C GLU A 81 8.67 -10.65 -6.54
N LYS A 82 7.66 -11.48 -6.23
CA LYS A 82 6.37 -11.46 -6.93
C LYS A 82 5.65 -10.13 -6.69
N ILE A 83 5.61 -9.67 -5.44
CA ILE A 83 5.02 -8.36 -5.08
C ILE A 83 5.73 -7.23 -5.84
N ALA A 84 7.06 -7.24 -5.90
CA ALA A 84 7.82 -6.25 -6.65
C ALA A 84 7.43 -6.22 -8.14
N ASN A 85 7.36 -7.39 -8.77
CA ASN A 85 6.96 -7.51 -10.17
C ASN A 85 5.51 -7.07 -10.41
N GLU A 86 4.58 -7.41 -9.52
CA GLU A 86 3.19 -6.94 -9.60
C GLU A 86 3.10 -5.41 -9.57
N ILE A 87 3.85 -4.77 -8.67
CA ILE A 87 3.92 -3.30 -8.57
C ILE A 87 4.50 -2.69 -9.86
N ILE A 88 5.55 -3.29 -10.42
CA ILE A 88 6.17 -2.84 -11.68
C ILE A 88 5.16 -2.94 -12.84
N GLU A 89 4.50 -4.08 -13.00
CA GLU A 89 3.51 -4.28 -14.07
C GLU A 89 2.31 -3.35 -13.91
N LYS A 90 1.85 -3.14 -12.68
CA LYS A 90 0.82 -2.13 -12.39
C LYS A 90 1.31 -0.73 -12.79
N ALA A 91 2.51 -0.34 -12.40
CA ALA A 91 3.06 0.97 -12.75
C ALA A 91 3.21 1.15 -14.26
N LYS A 92 3.61 0.11 -15.01
CA LYS A 92 3.66 0.13 -16.48
C LYS A 92 2.27 0.39 -17.09
N SER A 93 1.22 -0.16 -16.48
CA SER A 93 -0.17 0.07 -16.92
C SER A 93 -0.67 1.48 -16.61
N GLU A 94 -0.17 2.10 -15.53
CA GLU A 94 -0.52 3.46 -15.12
C GLU A 94 0.21 4.55 -15.91
N GLY A 95 1.42 4.26 -16.41
CA GLY A 95 2.14 5.16 -17.28
C GLY A 95 3.58 4.73 -17.57
N ALA A 96 4.16 5.35 -18.60
CA ALA A 96 5.57 5.18 -18.94
C ALA A 96 6.48 5.82 -17.89
N PHE A 97 7.56 5.12 -17.52
CA PHE A 97 8.58 5.59 -16.58
C PHE A 97 9.99 5.22 -17.02
N ASN A 98 11.00 5.80 -16.37
CA ASN A 98 12.41 5.54 -16.61
C ASN A 98 13.04 4.60 -15.57
N GLY A 99 12.53 4.63 -14.33
CA GLY A 99 12.99 3.72 -13.28
C GLY A 99 12.01 3.65 -12.12
N ILE A 100 11.96 2.49 -11.47
CA ILE A 100 11.23 2.25 -10.23
C ILE A 100 12.18 1.66 -9.19
N GLN A 101 12.07 2.14 -7.96
CA GLN A 101 12.66 1.52 -6.79
C GLN A 101 11.54 1.16 -5.80
N ILE A 102 11.61 -0.01 -5.21
CA ILE A 102 10.63 -0.53 -4.26
C ILE A 102 11.37 -0.86 -2.96
N LEU A 103 11.00 -0.17 -1.89
CA LEU A 103 11.52 -0.36 -0.54
C LEU A 103 10.52 -1.18 0.25
N MET A 104 10.92 -2.37 0.73
CA MET A 104 10.03 -3.30 1.41
C MET A 104 10.32 -3.37 2.91
N TYR A 105 9.27 -3.17 3.71
CA TYR A 105 9.31 -3.15 5.16
C TYR A 105 8.37 -4.22 5.72
N ASP A 106 8.74 -4.83 6.83
CA ASP A 106 7.84 -5.64 7.64
C ASP A 106 7.06 -4.74 8.59
N GLY A 107 5.80 -4.47 8.27
CA GLY A 107 4.95 -3.58 9.06
C GLY A 107 5.22 -2.08 8.90
N GLU A 108 4.23 -1.26 9.29
CA GLU A 108 4.34 0.21 9.25
C GLU A 108 5.35 0.73 10.28
N TYR A 109 5.54 0.04 11.41
CA TYR A 109 6.48 0.43 12.46
C TYR A 109 7.91 0.59 11.93
N ALA A 110 8.32 -0.24 10.97
CA ALA A 110 9.64 -0.20 10.35
C ALA A 110 9.74 0.84 9.21
N ALA A 111 8.61 1.24 8.61
CA ALA A 111 8.57 2.15 7.46
C ALA A 111 8.49 3.64 7.84
N LEU A 112 8.26 3.95 9.11
CA LEU A 112 8.03 5.33 9.60
C LEU A 112 9.30 6.05 10.10
N GLY A 113 10.40 5.32 10.30
CA GLY A 113 11.70 5.90 10.69
C GLY A 113 12.63 6.12 9.49
N ASP A 114 13.84 6.59 9.77
CA ASP A 114 14.94 6.70 8.79
C ASP A 114 15.69 5.37 8.58
N GLU A 115 15.10 4.27 9.06
CA GLU A 115 15.65 2.94 8.97
C GLU A 115 15.69 2.42 7.53
N PRO A 116 16.71 1.62 7.18
CA PRO A 116 16.76 0.96 5.89
C PRO A 116 15.58 -0.03 5.77
N PRO A 117 15.17 -0.36 4.53
CA PRO A 117 14.08 -1.31 4.32
C PRO A 117 14.39 -2.68 4.94
N SER A 118 13.61 -3.07 5.93
CA SER A 118 13.87 -4.28 6.73
C SER A 118 13.85 -5.57 5.91
N LEU A 119 13.09 -5.60 4.81
CA LEU A 119 13.00 -6.74 3.89
C LEU A 119 13.79 -6.52 2.59
N GLY A 120 14.48 -5.38 2.49
CA GLY A 120 15.36 -5.04 1.39
C GLY A 120 14.68 -4.25 0.27
N LYS A 121 15.38 -4.19 -0.86
CA LYS A 121 15.08 -3.26 -1.96
C LYS A 121 15.02 -4.00 -3.28
N TYR A 122 14.11 -3.57 -4.15
CA TYR A 122 14.00 -4.07 -5.51
C TYR A 122 14.02 -2.90 -6.50
N THR A 123 14.97 -2.90 -7.42
CA THR A 123 15.15 -1.81 -8.38
C THR A 123 14.88 -2.33 -9.78
N TYR A 124 14.00 -1.65 -10.52
CA TYR A 124 13.76 -1.88 -11.94
C TYR A 124 14.14 -0.63 -12.73
N ALA A 125 15.31 -0.67 -13.35
CA ALA A 125 15.96 0.48 -13.98
C ALA A 125 16.89 0.02 -15.12
N PRO A 126 17.42 0.93 -15.96
CA PRO A 126 18.37 0.56 -17.01
C PRO A 126 19.58 -0.14 -16.42
N GLU A 127 19.87 -1.34 -16.91
CA GLU A 127 20.91 -2.21 -16.38
C GLU A 127 20.79 -2.59 -14.89
N GLY A 128 19.67 -2.28 -14.25
CA GLY A 128 19.44 -2.48 -12.82
C GLY A 128 19.96 -1.34 -11.94
N ASP A 129 20.46 -0.26 -12.54
CA ASP A 129 20.99 0.91 -11.84
C ASP A 129 19.99 2.08 -11.93
N PHE A 130 19.45 2.47 -10.78
CA PHE A 130 18.45 3.53 -10.70
C PHE A 130 18.99 4.90 -11.12
N ALA A 131 20.31 5.14 -11.02
CA ALA A 131 20.93 6.37 -11.50
C ALA A 131 20.90 6.48 -13.03
N LYS A 132 20.99 5.34 -13.73
CA LYS A 132 20.94 5.26 -15.21
C LYS A 132 19.56 5.51 -15.80
N ALA A 133 18.52 5.71 -14.99
CA ALA A 133 17.18 6.08 -15.47
C ALA A 133 17.20 7.38 -16.31
N MET A 134 18.21 8.23 -16.15
CA MET A 134 18.39 9.43 -16.97
C MET A 134 18.85 9.16 -18.41
N ASP A 135 19.33 7.95 -18.71
CA ASP A 135 19.97 7.61 -19.99
C ASP A 135 18.98 7.08 -21.04
N ILE A 136 17.73 6.81 -20.64
CA ILE A 136 16.69 6.27 -21.51
C ILE A 136 15.47 7.18 -21.55
N ASN A 137 14.59 6.97 -22.54
CA ASN A 137 13.28 7.61 -22.54
C ASN A 137 12.29 6.81 -21.67
N ALA A 138 11.32 7.51 -21.06
CA ALA A 138 10.24 6.87 -20.33
C ALA A 138 9.51 5.86 -21.25
N GLY A 139 9.33 4.63 -20.78
CA GLY A 139 8.67 3.57 -21.54
C GLY A 139 9.58 2.74 -22.45
N ASP A 140 10.86 3.10 -22.59
CA ASP A 140 11.84 2.22 -23.23
C ASP A 140 12.31 1.15 -22.24
N TYR A 141 11.60 0.03 -22.22
CA TYR A 141 11.90 -1.06 -21.31
C TYR A 141 12.91 -2.08 -21.85
N SER A 142 13.49 -1.86 -23.03
CA SER A 142 14.34 -2.83 -23.72
C SER A 142 15.61 -3.20 -22.95
N ASN A 143 16.21 -2.24 -22.25
CA ASN A 143 17.45 -2.40 -21.46
C ASN A 143 17.21 -2.42 -19.94
N MET A 144 15.96 -2.49 -19.50
CA MET A 144 15.63 -2.52 -18.09
C MET A 144 15.99 -3.87 -17.48
N LYS A 145 16.60 -3.84 -16.30
CA LYS A 145 16.87 -5.04 -15.50
C LYS A 145 16.36 -4.83 -14.08
N SER A 146 16.06 -5.95 -13.44
CA SER A 146 15.78 -5.97 -12.01
C SER A 146 17.06 -6.24 -11.23
N LEU A 147 17.42 -5.32 -10.34
CA LEU A 147 18.39 -5.57 -9.27
C LEU A 147 17.62 -5.94 -8.00
N ASN A 148 17.87 -7.15 -7.52
CA ASN A 148 17.18 -7.75 -6.40
C ASN A 148 18.09 -7.78 -5.17
N GLU A 149 17.86 -6.83 -4.26
CA GLU A 149 18.53 -6.70 -2.97
C GLU A 149 17.56 -7.05 -1.83
N LEU A 150 16.60 -7.95 -2.09
CA LEU A 150 15.67 -8.46 -1.09
C LEU A 150 16.36 -9.49 -0.20
N LYS A 151 15.99 -9.52 1.08
CA LYS A 151 16.56 -10.39 2.11
C LYS A 151 15.66 -11.61 2.36
N GLU A 152 16.26 -12.72 2.77
CA GLU A 152 15.51 -13.82 3.38
C GLU A 152 15.48 -13.56 4.89
N ALA A 153 14.38 -12.99 5.39
CA ALA A 153 14.31 -12.56 6.78
C ALA A 153 14.16 -13.76 7.75
N ASN A 154 14.86 -13.72 8.88
CA ASN A 154 14.65 -14.69 9.95
C ASN A 154 13.46 -14.27 10.83
N TRP A 155 12.24 -14.57 10.37
CA TRP A 155 10.97 -14.18 11.01
C TRP A 155 10.83 -14.54 12.50
N LYS A 156 11.67 -15.42 13.03
CA LYS A 156 11.74 -15.72 14.47
C LYS A 156 12.30 -14.57 15.31
N LEU A 157 13.08 -13.68 14.70
CA LEU A 157 13.65 -12.48 15.32
C LEU A 157 12.74 -11.26 15.18
N ARG A 158 11.63 -11.39 14.46
CA ARG A 158 10.67 -10.31 14.28
C ARG A 158 10.23 -9.77 15.65
N PRO A 159 10.28 -8.45 15.88
CA PRO A 159 9.83 -7.85 17.13
C PRO A 159 8.39 -8.25 17.44
N SER A 160 8.08 -8.48 18.73
CA SER A 160 6.71 -8.75 19.16
C SER A 160 5.80 -7.55 18.90
N GLU A 161 4.48 -7.75 18.83
CA GLU A 161 3.53 -6.65 18.60
C GLU A 161 3.68 -5.50 19.62
N ASP A 162 3.95 -5.81 20.89
CA ASP A 162 4.18 -4.77 21.90
C ASP A 162 5.50 -4.03 21.66
N THR A 163 6.55 -4.74 21.23
CA THR A 163 7.82 -4.11 20.82
C THR A 163 7.60 -3.21 19.60
N GLN A 164 6.81 -3.65 18.61
CA GLN A 164 6.47 -2.86 17.42
C GLN A 164 5.71 -1.59 17.77
N LYS A 165 4.82 -1.61 18.77
CA LYS A 165 4.12 -0.40 19.24
C LYS A 165 5.10 0.61 19.84
N ILE A 166 6.09 0.15 20.61
CA ILE A 166 7.14 1.01 21.17
C ILE A 166 7.95 1.67 20.05
N ILE A 167 8.41 0.86 19.09
CA ILE A 167 9.15 1.35 17.91
C ILE A 167 8.31 2.35 17.10
N SER A 168 7.02 2.06 16.88
CA SER A 168 6.13 2.95 16.13
C SER A 168 5.98 4.30 16.83
N MET A 169 5.78 4.32 18.14
CA MET A 169 5.69 5.58 18.92
C MET A 169 7.01 6.36 18.84
N TYR A 170 8.15 5.69 19.00
CA TYR A 170 9.47 6.30 18.86
C TYR A 170 9.64 6.93 17.47
N ASN A 171 9.39 6.18 16.39
CA ASN A 171 9.54 6.65 15.01
C ASN A 171 8.58 7.80 14.68
N GLU A 172 7.34 7.78 15.19
CA GLU A 172 6.41 8.89 15.04
C GLU A 172 6.91 10.17 15.71
N LEU A 173 7.47 10.08 16.90
CA LEU A 173 8.03 11.23 17.61
C LEU A 173 9.31 11.73 16.93
N PHE A 174 10.19 10.81 16.52
CA PHE A 174 11.39 11.13 15.77
C PHE A 174 11.07 11.88 14.48
N LYS A 175 10.11 11.38 13.69
CA LYS A 175 9.65 12.04 12.48
C LYS A 175 9.07 13.43 12.73
N LYS A 176 8.25 13.58 13.78
CA LYS A 176 7.69 14.90 14.14
C LYS A 176 8.78 15.89 14.54
N GLU A 177 9.87 15.42 15.14
CA GLU A 177 10.98 16.27 15.53
C GLU A 177 11.88 16.61 14.33
N SER A 178 12.15 15.63 13.44
CA SER A 178 12.91 15.86 12.22
C SER A 178 12.25 16.87 11.29
N GLU A 179 10.92 16.83 11.17
CA GLU A 179 10.13 17.80 10.39
C GLU A 179 10.17 19.22 10.97
N LYS A 180 10.32 19.36 12.29
CA LYS A 180 10.44 20.68 12.95
C LYS A 180 11.86 21.23 12.90
N ASN A 181 12.85 20.35 12.93
CA ASN A 181 14.26 20.69 13.07
C ASN A 181 15.07 20.21 11.86
N SER A 182 14.64 20.60 10.66
CA SER A 182 15.18 20.09 9.39
C SER A 182 16.67 20.37 9.15
N GLU A 183 17.30 21.26 9.92
CA GLU A 183 18.72 21.63 9.83
C GLU A 183 19.51 21.34 11.12
N GLY A 184 18.87 20.81 12.16
CA GLY A 184 19.48 20.61 13.48
C GLY A 184 19.71 19.15 13.82
N ILE A 185 20.55 18.93 14.83
CA ILE A 185 20.75 17.61 15.42
C ILE A 185 19.52 17.28 16.27
N ILE A 186 18.88 16.15 15.97
CA ILE A 186 17.76 15.62 16.74
C ILE A 186 18.30 15.02 18.04
N ASN A 187 17.73 15.40 19.18
CA ASN A 187 18.08 14.78 20.46
C ASN A 187 17.27 13.49 20.67
N GLU A 188 17.84 12.36 20.28
CA GLU A 188 17.19 11.06 20.45
C GLU A 188 16.94 10.67 21.92
N GLU A 189 17.73 11.17 22.87
CA GLU A 189 17.50 10.92 24.30
C GLU A 189 16.17 11.53 24.75
N ASP A 190 15.86 12.75 24.29
CA ASP A 190 14.58 13.40 24.57
C ASP A 190 13.42 12.63 23.95
N ILE A 191 13.60 12.08 22.75
CA ILE A 191 12.59 11.25 22.08
C ILE A 191 12.36 9.97 22.87
N ARG A 192 13.42 9.26 23.29
CA ARG A 192 13.31 8.04 24.10
C ARG A 192 12.61 8.31 25.43
N ASN A 193 13.00 9.36 26.14
CA ASN A 193 12.36 9.80 27.38
C ASN A 193 10.86 10.09 27.15
N LYS A 194 10.52 10.77 26.06
CA LYS A 194 9.13 11.09 25.73
C LYS A 194 8.32 9.86 25.35
N THR A 195 8.88 8.92 24.60
CA THR A 195 8.25 7.63 24.28
C THR A 195 7.93 6.87 25.57
N ALA A 196 8.92 6.76 26.48
CA ALA A 196 8.76 6.07 27.76
C ALA A 196 7.65 6.71 28.62
N GLU A 197 7.63 8.05 28.72
CA GLU A 197 6.60 8.80 29.43
C GLU A 197 5.20 8.56 28.85
N LEU A 198 5.03 8.66 27.53
CA LEU A 198 3.74 8.50 26.86
C LEU A 198 3.20 7.07 26.93
N MET A 199 4.09 6.09 26.97
CA MET A 199 3.72 4.68 27.02
C MET A 199 3.65 4.12 28.45
N GLY A 200 4.10 4.87 29.45
CA GLY A 200 4.13 4.41 30.84
C GLY A 200 5.09 3.26 31.09
N ILE A 201 6.21 3.23 30.35
CA ILE A 201 7.27 2.21 30.44
C ILE A 201 8.60 2.86 30.86
N SER A 202 9.64 2.07 31.09
CA SER A 202 10.97 2.61 31.34
C SER A 202 11.68 3.02 30.04
N VAL A 203 12.66 3.91 30.14
CA VAL A 203 13.54 4.25 29.00
C VAL A 203 14.29 3.02 28.51
N GLN A 204 14.70 2.14 29.42
CA GLN A 204 15.35 0.88 29.08
C GLN A 204 14.46 -0.03 28.21
N ASP A 205 13.14 -0.05 28.45
CA ASP A 205 12.22 -0.81 27.59
C ASP A 205 12.17 -0.25 26.16
N VAL A 206 12.35 1.06 26.00
CA VAL A 206 12.48 1.71 24.68
C VAL A 206 13.80 1.32 24.03
N ASP A 207 14.91 1.41 24.75
CA ASP A 207 16.23 1.01 24.25
C ASP A 207 16.24 -0.45 23.79
N ASP A 208 15.71 -1.36 24.61
CA ASP A 208 15.61 -2.79 24.30
C ASP A 208 14.75 -3.05 23.07
N ALA A 209 13.71 -2.24 22.85
CA ALA A 209 12.87 -2.34 21.65
C ALA A 209 13.61 -1.91 20.38
N LEU A 210 14.42 -0.84 20.46
CA LEU A 210 15.23 -0.37 19.34
C LEU A 210 16.38 -1.35 19.02
N VAL A 211 17.01 -1.95 20.03
CA VAL A 211 18.00 -3.02 19.81
C VAL A 211 17.39 -4.21 19.07
N LYS A 212 16.16 -4.61 19.41
CA LYS A 212 15.45 -5.69 18.69
C LYS A 212 15.11 -5.31 17.25
N LEU A 213 14.83 -4.03 16.98
CA LEU A 213 14.63 -3.55 15.61
C LEU A 213 15.94 -3.69 14.81
N ASP A 214 17.06 -3.27 15.39
CA ASP A 214 18.37 -3.43 14.76
C ASP A 214 18.70 -4.90 14.49
N GLU A 215 18.50 -5.78 15.47
CA GLU A 215 18.68 -7.23 15.28
C GLU A 215 17.80 -7.75 14.14
N TRP A 216 16.55 -7.29 14.03
CA TRP A 216 15.65 -7.68 12.96
C TRP A 216 16.11 -7.20 11.57
N ILE A 217 16.59 -5.95 11.47
CA ILE A 217 17.00 -5.33 10.21
C ILE A 217 18.34 -5.89 9.71
N TRP A 218 19.28 -6.12 10.62
CA TRP A 218 20.68 -6.40 10.31
C TRP A 218 21.08 -7.87 10.42
N HIS A 219 20.20 -8.75 10.91
CA HIS A 219 20.48 -10.18 10.92
C HIS A 219 20.34 -10.76 9.50
N GLU A 220 21.45 -11.29 8.98
CA GLU A 220 21.53 -12.06 7.72
C GLU A 220 21.31 -13.56 7.94
#